data_AF-A0A7W9F8W6-F1
#
_entry.id   AF-A0A7W9F8W6-F1
#
_cell.length_a   1.000
_cell.length_b   1.000
_cell.length_c   1.000
_cell.angle_alpha   90.00
_cell.angle_beta   90.00
_cell.angle_gamma   90.00
#
_symmetry.space_group_name_H-M   'P 1'
#
loop_
_entity.id
_entity.type
_entity.pdbx_description
1 polymer ?
#
loop_
_entity_poly.entity_id
_entity_poly.type
_entity_poly.pdbx_seq_one_letter_code
_entity_poly.pdbx_strand_id
1 'polypeptide(L)'
;MNKLAGLEPGKSIEPAEVAKALQPEQWQRMLPKVRAAALGLMRQGRLTITKKGKPVDPDNFRGVTRLRLPTEEEAALALSRRPPVAEDDIED
;
A
#
# COMPACT_ATOMS: atom_id res chain seq x y z
N MET A 1 8.20 3.47 -3.76
CA MET A 1 6.79 3.73 -4.11
C MET A 1 6.63 5.19 -4.58
N ASN A 2 7.31 5.60 -5.66
CA ASN A 2 7.39 7.03 -6.05
C ASN A 2 6.20 7.51 -6.91
N LYS A 3 5.39 6.58 -7.46
CA LYS A 3 4.30 6.92 -8.41
C LYS A 3 3.10 7.64 -7.78
N LEU A 4 2.85 7.46 -6.49
CA LEU A 4 1.70 8.08 -5.82
C LEU A 4 1.94 9.54 -5.45
N ALA A 5 3.20 9.93 -5.23
CA ALA A 5 3.55 11.27 -4.78
C ALA A 5 3.27 12.37 -5.81
N GLY A 6 3.14 12.01 -7.09
CA GLY A 6 2.81 12.95 -8.18
C GLY A 6 1.34 12.93 -8.61
N LEU A 7 0.46 12.23 -7.89
CA LEU A 7 -0.96 12.17 -8.22
C LEU A 7 -1.75 13.25 -7.48
N GLU A 8 -2.79 13.78 -8.12
CA GLU A 8 -3.77 14.63 -7.45
C GLU A 8 -4.42 13.88 -6.25
N PRO A 9 -4.80 14.60 -5.18
CA PRO A 9 -5.51 14.02 -4.05
C PRO A 9 -6.72 13.18 -4.51
N GLY A 10 -6.86 11.98 -3.93
CA GLY A 10 -7.97 11.07 -4.24
C GLY A 10 -7.81 10.23 -5.52
N LYS A 11 -6.82 10.50 -6.38
CA LYS A 11 -6.50 9.62 -7.50
C LYS A 11 -5.90 8.32 -7.00
N SER A 12 -6.10 7.27 -7.79
CA SER A 12 -5.57 5.94 -7.52
C SER A 12 -4.95 5.34 -8.77
N ILE A 13 -4.05 4.38 -8.60
CA ILE A 13 -3.42 3.62 -9.69
C ILE A 13 -3.60 2.12 -9.46
N GLU A 14 -3.42 1.34 -10.52
CA GLU A 14 -3.35 -0.11 -10.41
C GLU A 14 -1.96 -0.59 -9.95
N PRO A 15 -1.89 -1.68 -9.16
CA PRO A 15 -0.62 -2.34 -8.86
C PRO A 15 0.18 -2.72 -10.11
N ALA A 16 -0.51 -3.05 -11.21
CA ALA A 16 0.12 -3.38 -12.48
C ALA A 16 0.85 -2.18 -13.11
N GLU A 17 0.36 -0.95 -12.93
CA GLU A 17 1.04 0.26 -13.43
C GLU A 17 2.36 0.51 -12.70
N VAL A 18 2.39 0.23 -11.39
CA VAL A 18 3.63 0.27 -10.60
C VAL A 18 4.58 -0.82 -11.08
N ALA A 19 4.09 -2.05 -11.28
CA ALA A 19 4.90 -3.17 -11.75
C ALA A 19 5.49 -2.91 -13.16
N LYS A 20 4.68 -2.40 -14.09
CA LYS A 20 5.11 -2.03 -15.45
C LYS A 20 6.18 -0.95 -15.45
N ALA A 21 6.11 0.00 -14.52
CA ALA A 21 7.15 1.02 -14.41
C ALA A 21 8.47 0.52 -13.81
N LEU A 22 8.43 -0.55 -13.02
CA LEU A 22 9.63 -1.19 -12.47
C LEU A 22 10.26 -2.13 -13.48
N GLN A 23 9.46 -2.94 -14.17
CA GLN A 23 9.94 -3.94 -15.12
C GLN A 23 8.92 -4.14 -16.25
N PRO A 24 8.97 -3.32 -17.32
CA PRO A 24 7.94 -3.30 -18.36
C PRO A 24 7.68 -4.65 -19.02
N GLU A 25 8.72 -5.43 -19.29
CA GLU A 25 8.62 -6.71 -20.03
C GLU A 25 8.22 -7.89 -19.14
N GLN A 26 8.53 -7.86 -17.84
CA GLN A 26 8.27 -8.96 -16.90
C GLN A 26 7.40 -8.50 -15.72
N TRP A 27 6.57 -7.49 -15.93
CA TRP A 27 5.77 -6.83 -14.89
C TRP A 27 4.90 -7.81 -14.09
N GLN A 28 4.43 -8.88 -14.73
CA GLN A 28 3.63 -9.93 -14.08
C GLN A 28 4.40 -10.60 -12.93
N ARG A 29 5.72 -10.80 -13.08
CA ARG A 29 6.60 -11.35 -12.02
C ARG A 29 6.80 -10.36 -10.87
N MET A 30 6.63 -9.07 -11.14
CA MET A 30 6.74 -8.01 -10.13
C MET A 30 5.45 -7.79 -9.34
N LEU A 31 4.29 -8.21 -9.86
CA LEU A 31 3.00 -8.00 -9.20
C LEU A 31 2.95 -8.51 -7.73
N PRO A 32 3.40 -9.73 -7.40
CA PRO A 32 3.39 -10.20 -6.01
C PRO A 32 4.23 -9.32 -5.09
N LYS A 33 5.41 -8.88 -5.56
CA LYS A 33 6.31 -7.99 -4.82
C LYS A 33 5.68 -6.61 -4.60
N VAL A 34 5.05 -6.05 -5.63
CA VAL A 34 4.33 -4.77 -5.53
C VAL A 34 3.18 -4.86 -4.54
N ARG A 35 2.39 -5.95 -4.58
CA ARG A 35 1.28 -6.17 -3.64
C ARG A 35 1.77 -6.31 -2.20
N ALA A 36 2.84 -7.08 -1.97
CA ALA A 36 3.44 -7.22 -0.64
C ALA A 36 3.96 -5.88 -0.10
N ALA A 37 4.67 -5.11 -0.92
CA ALA A 37 5.15 -3.79 -0.54
C ALA A 37 4.00 -2.80 -0.25
N ALA A 38 2.94 -2.82 -1.08
CA ALA A 38 1.76 -2.00 -0.87
C ALA A 38 1.05 -2.36 0.45
N LEU A 39 0.95 -3.65 0.78
CA LEU A 39 0.37 -4.11 2.04
C LEU A 39 1.20 -3.64 3.25
N GLY A 40 2.53 -3.74 3.17
CA GLY A 40 3.43 -3.22 4.20
C GLY A 40 3.24 -1.71 4.40
N LEU A 41 3.16 -0.94 3.32
CA LEU A 41 2.91 0.50 3.40
C LEU A 41 1.52 0.84 3.95
N MET A 42 0.51 0.02 3.66
CA MET A 42 -0.83 0.19 4.21
C MET A 42 -0.87 -0.03 5.71
N ARG A 43 -0.19 -1.07 6.20
CA ARG A 43 -0.03 -1.30 7.64
C ARG A 43 0.75 -0.19 8.35
N GLN A 44 1.61 0.53 7.62
CA GLN A 44 2.32 1.70 8.13
C GLN A 44 1.51 3.01 8.03
N GLY A 45 0.28 2.98 7.50
CA GLY A 45 -0.53 4.19 7.30
C GLY A 45 -0.01 5.12 6.21
N ARG A 46 0.81 4.62 5.27
CA ARG A 46 1.44 5.42 4.20
C ARG A 46 0.74 5.28 2.85
N LEU A 47 -0.18 4.34 2.73
CA LEU A 47 -0.89 3.98 1.51
C LEU A 47 -2.24 3.36 1.87
N THR A 48 -3.26 3.57 1.05
CA THR A 48 -4.51 2.81 1.17
C THR A 48 -4.73 1.95 -0.07
N ILE A 49 -4.93 0.64 0.16
CA ILE A 49 -5.40 -0.28 -0.86
C ILE A 49 -6.93 -0.22 -0.87
N THR A 50 -7.54 -0.01 -2.03
CA THR A 50 -8.99 0.07 -2.16
C THR A 50 -9.54 -0.94 -3.17
N LYS A 51 -10.81 -1.30 -2.99
CA LYS A 51 -11.61 -2.09 -3.92
C LYS A 51 -12.96 -1.41 -4.09
N LYS A 52 -13.36 -1.14 -5.34
CA LYS A 52 -14.57 -0.35 -5.66
C LYS A 52 -14.62 0.98 -4.87
N GLY A 53 -13.47 1.64 -4.74
CA GLY A 53 -13.32 2.91 -4.03
C GLY A 53 -13.23 2.83 -2.50
N LYS A 54 -13.52 1.67 -1.88
CA LYS A 54 -13.48 1.51 -0.42
C LYS A 54 -12.17 0.88 0.06
N PRO A 55 -11.60 1.29 1.20
CA PRO A 55 -10.47 0.61 1.82
C PRO A 55 -10.76 -0.87 2.02
N VAL A 56 -9.75 -1.71 1.76
CA VAL A 56 -9.86 -3.15 2.02
C VAL A 56 -9.37 -3.49 3.43
N ASP A 57 -9.82 -4.62 3.96
CA ASP A 57 -9.18 -5.23 5.13
C ASP A 57 -7.80 -5.76 4.69
N PRO A 58 -6.67 -5.33 5.29
CA PRO A 58 -5.33 -5.78 4.92
C PRO A 58 -5.11 -7.29 5.10
N ASP A 59 -5.86 -7.95 5.99
CA ASP A 59 -5.67 -9.37 6.30
C ASP A 59 -6.62 -10.27 5.50
N ASN A 60 -7.66 -9.68 4.87
CA ASN A 60 -8.64 -10.43 4.11
C ASN A 60 -9.16 -9.66 2.88
N PHE A 61 -8.40 -9.68 1.79
CA PHE A 61 -8.85 -9.13 0.52
C PHE A 61 -8.33 -9.90 -0.69
N ARG A 62 -9.15 -9.93 -1.75
CA ARG A 62 -8.82 -10.53 -3.05
C ARG A 62 -9.42 -9.74 -4.20
N GLY A 63 -8.86 -9.95 -5.39
CA GLY A 63 -9.36 -9.43 -6.67
C GLY A 63 -8.75 -8.09 -7.06
N VAL A 64 -9.47 -7.36 -7.91
CA VAL A 64 -9.03 -6.07 -8.47
C VAL A 64 -8.97 -5.03 -7.38
N THR A 65 -7.82 -4.36 -7.28
CA THR A 65 -7.50 -3.35 -6.26
C THR A 65 -6.85 -2.13 -6.88
N ARG A 66 -6.94 -1.00 -6.18
CA ARG A 66 -6.29 0.26 -6.51
C ARG A 66 -5.45 0.73 -5.33
N LEU A 67 -4.43 1.52 -5.62
CA LEU A 67 -3.51 2.10 -4.64
C LEU A 67 -3.68 3.61 -4.65
N ARG A 68 -3.83 4.23 -3.49
CA ARG A 68 -3.85 5.70 -3.35
C ARG A 68 -3.15 6.15 -2.07
N LEU A 69 -2.92 7.46 -1.97
CA LEU A 69 -2.56 8.07 -0.70
C LEU A 69 -3.70 7.88 0.31
N PRO A 70 -3.38 7.64 1.59
CA PRO A 70 -4.38 7.48 2.65
C PRO A 70 -5.03 8.82 2.97
N THR A 71 -6.24 8.78 3.53
CA THR A 71 -6.77 9.94 4.26
C THR A 71 -6.09 10.02 5.63
N GLU A 72 -6.19 11.16 6.31
CA GLU A 72 -5.66 11.31 7.68
C GLU A 72 -6.26 10.28 8.63
N GLU A 73 -7.57 10.04 8.55
CA GLU A 73 -8.28 9.08 9.38
C GLU A 73 -7.82 7.63 9.11
N GLU A 74 -7.61 7.26 7.85
CA GLU A 74 -7.10 5.93 7.48
C GLU A 74 -5.66 5.73 7.95
N ALA A 75 -4.81 6.76 7.85
CA ALA A 75 -3.45 6.72 8.36
C ALA A 75 -3.45 6.55 9.88
N ALA A 76 -4.27 7.31 10.60
CA ALA A 76 -4.42 7.20 12.05
C ALA A 76 -4.93 5.81 12.48
N LEU A 77 -5.92 5.25 11.76
CA LEU A 77 -6.45 3.91 12.03
C LEU A 77 -5.41 2.81 11.78
N ALA A 78 -4.59 2.93 10.74
CA ALA A 78 -3.52 1.98 10.49
C ALA A 78 -2.47 2.01 11.60
N LEU A 79 -2.10 3.21 12.07
CA LEU A 79 -1.13 3.39 13.14
C LEU A 79 -1.66 2.90 14.49
N SER A 80 -2.95 3.07 14.80
CA SER A 80 -3.54 2.56 16.04
C SER A 80 -3.69 1.04 16.06
N ARG A 81 -3.83 0.41 14.89
CA ARG A 81 -3.85 -1.05 14.72
C ARG A 81 -2.47 -1.69 14.71
N ARG A 82 -1.40 -0.90 14.54
CA ARG A 82 -0.04 -1.41 14.59
C ARG A 82 0.17 -1.99 15.98
N PRO A 83 0.46 -3.30 16.13
CA PRO A 83 0.88 -3.81 17.42
C PRO A 83 2.07 -2.96 17.88
N PRO A 84 2.16 -2.60 19.17
CA PRO A 84 3.36 -1.94 19.67
C PRO A 84 4.52 -2.79 19.17
N VAL A 85 5.39 -2.16 18.38
CA VAL A 85 6.61 -2.85 17.97
C VAL A 85 7.24 -3.22 19.28
N ALA A 86 7.41 -4.51 19.55
CA ALA A 86 8.36 -4.92 20.57
C ALA A 86 9.61 -4.11 20.21
N GLU A 87 9.98 -3.18 21.09
CA GLU A 87 11.17 -2.36 20.95
C GLU A 87 12.32 -3.34 20.74
N ASP A 88 12.63 -3.67 19.49
CA ASP A 88 13.83 -4.41 19.15
C ASP A 88 14.95 -3.41 19.46
N ASP A 89 15.49 -3.57 20.67
CA ASP A 89 16.84 -3.27 21.10
C ASP A 89 17.38 -1.92 20.59
N ILE A 90 17.00 -0.86 21.31
CA ILE A 90 17.98 0.17 21.62
C ILE A 90 18.95 -0.46 22.62
N GLU A 91 19.95 -1.19 22.13
CA GLU A 91 21.13 -1.53 22.91
C GLU A 91 22.37 -1.04 22.15
N ASP A 92 23.19 -0.28 22.87
CA ASP A 92 24.41 0.46 22.48
C ASP A 92 25.47 -0.37 21.72
#